data_AF-A0A3N5QYM0-F1
#
_entry.id   AF-A0A3N5QYM0-F1
#
_cell.length_a   1.000
_cell.length_b   1.000
_cell.length_c   1.000
_cell.angle_alpha   90.00
_cell.angle_beta   90.00
_cell.angle_gamma   90.00
#
_symmetry.space_group_name_H-M   'P 1'
#
loop_
_entity.id
_entity.type
_entity.pdbx_description
1 polymer ?
#
loop_
_entity_poly.entity_id
_entity_poly.type
_entity_poly.pdbx_seq_one_letter_code
_entity_poly.pdbx_strand_id
1 'polypeptide(L)'
;MERPIEKLNLTEEQENKISDLRTNHQKKMTDYKAELEKAKIDMRDIRNSSGVSRNNLISAVEKMNDVKNKMAVERINHHMDVYELLNDEQKEIWREQKPSRDHQGFGFRNKSNGKRFNCF
;
A
#
# COMPACT_ATOMS: atom_id res chain seq x y z
N MET A 1 0.42 9.91 -14.61
CA MET A 1 0.54 8.44 -14.43
C MET A 1 -0.44 7.82 -15.39
N GLU A 2 0.04 7.42 -16.56
CA GLU A 2 -0.76 6.72 -17.57
C GLU A 2 -1.15 5.35 -17.03
N ARG A 3 -2.40 4.94 -17.26
CA ARG A 3 -2.95 3.69 -16.71
C ARG A 3 -2.53 2.54 -17.63
N PRO A 4 -1.85 1.50 -17.13
CA PRO A 4 -1.41 0.35 -17.95
C PRO A 4 -2.56 -0.36 -18.69
N ILE A 5 -3.80 -0.11 -18.25
CA ILE A 5 -5.04 -0.69 -18.78
C ILE A 5 -5.35 -0.24 -20.22
N GLU A 6 -4.87 0.91 -20.66
CA GLU A 6 -5.19 1.46 -22.00
C GLU A 6 -4.64 0.60 -23.16
N LYS A 7 -3.69 -0.30 -22.88
CA LYS A 7 -3.12 -1.23 -23.88
C LYS A 7 -3.83 -2.59 -23.93
N LEU A 8 -4.81 -2.84 -23.07
CA LEU A 8 -5.43 -4.18 -22.93
C LEU A 8 -6.65 -4.39 -23.83
N ASN A 9 -7.10 -3.38 -24.59
CA ASN A 9 -8.31 -3.46 -25.44
C ASN A 9 -9.46 -4.17 -24.72
N LEU A 10 -9.83 -3.68 -23.53
CA LEU A 10 -10.86 -4.30 -22.71
C LEU A 10 -12.22 -4.21 -23.38
N THR A 11 -13.07 -5.21 -23.15
CA THR A 11 -14.50 -5.10 -23.51
C THR A 11 -15.21 -4.15 -22.56
N GLU A 12 -16.33 -3.56 -23.01
CA GLU A 12 -17.16 -2.67 -22.16
C GLU A 12 -17.58 -3.35 -20.84
N GLU A 13 -17.87 -4.64 -20.88
CA GLU A 13 -18.20 -5.41 -19.67
C GLU A 13 -17.00 -5.54 -18.71
N GLN A 14 -15.79 -5.79 -19.24
CA GLN A 14 -14.56 -5.83 -18.44
C GLN A 14 -14.25 -4.45 -17.84
N GLU A 15 -14.39 -3.39 -18.61
CA GLU A 15 -14.15 -2.01 -18.15
C GLU A 15 -15.06 -1.64 -16.98
N ASN A 16 -16.35 -1.95 -17.09
CA ASN A 16 -17.34 -1.69 -16.04
C ASN A 16 -16.98 -2.44 -14.74
N LYS A 17 -16.70 -3.75 -14.82
CA LYS A 17 -16.30 -4.56 -13.66
C LYS A 17 -15.01 -4.04 -13.02
N ILE A 18 -14.01 -3.68 -13.83
CA ILE A 18 -12.74 -3.14 -13.33
C ILE A 18 -12.93 -1.76 -12.68
N SER A 19 -13.85 -0.93 -13.21
CA SER A 19 -14.22 0.36 -12.61
C SER A 19 -14.81 0.20 -11.21
N ASP A 20 -15.72 -0.76 -11.04
CA ASP A 20 -16.32 -1.09 -9.75
C ASP A 20 -15.29 -1.62 -8.75
N LEU A 21 -14.43 -2.55 -9.18
CA LEU A 21 -13.31 -3.04 -8.37
C LEU A 21 -12.39 -1.90 -7.92
N ARG A 22 -12.07 -0.95 -8.80
CA ARG A 22 -11.23 0.21 -8.47
C ARG A 22 -11.91 1.12 -7.46
N THR A 23 -13.20 1.39 -7.64
CA THR A 23 -13.98 2.22 -6.72
C THR A 23 -14.04 1.59 -5.33
N ASN A 24 -14.31 0.28 -5.26
CA ASN A 24 -14.36 -0.45 -3.99
C ASN A 24 -13.00 -0.51 -3.30
N HIS A 25 -11.93 -0.77 -4.07
CA HIS A 25 -10.57 -0.72 -3.54
C HIS A 25 -10.22 0.66 -2.98
N GLN A 26 -10.55 1.74 -3.69
CA GLN A 26 -10.29 3.11 -3.22
C GLN A 26 -11.00 3.45 -1.92
N LYS A 27 -12.26 3.02 -1.75
CA LYS A 27 -13.01 3.18 -0.50
C LYS A 27 -12.30 2.48 0.66
N LYS A 28 -12.02 1.17 0.53
CA LYS A 28 -11.30 0.39 1.55
C LYS A 28 -9.94 0.99 1.90
N MET A 29 -9.18 1.44 0.89
CA MET A 29 -7.87 2.05 1.11
C MET A 29 -7.96 3.41 1.82
N THR A 30 -9.07 4.14 1.64
CA THR A 30 -9.34 5.37 2.39
C THR A 30 -9.61 5.05 3.85
N ASP A 31 -10.42 4.02 4.12
CA ASP A 31 -10.71 3.58 5.48
C ASP A 31 -9.45 3.11 6.22
N TYR A 32 -8.61 2.29 5.57
CA TYR A 32 -7.34 1.86 6.17
C TYR A 32 -6.36 3.00 6.39
N LYS A 33 -6.33 4.02 5.52
CA LYS A 33 -5.50 5.22 5.75
C LYS A 33 -5.99 5.97 6.99
N ALA A 34 -7.30 6.11 7.16
CA ALA A 34 -7.88 6.75 8.33
C ALA A 34 -7.58 5.95 9.61
N GLU A 35 -7.71 4.63 9.57
CA GLU A 35 -7.37 3.74 10.69
C GLU A 35 -5.89 3.84 11.07
N LEU A 36 -4.99 3.81 10.07
CA LEU A 36 -3.56 3.96 10.28
C LEU A 36 -3.22 5.33 10.89
N GLU A 37 -3.89 6.40 10.46
CA GLU A 37 -3.63 7.73 10.99
C GLU A 37 -4.09 7.86 12.44
N LYS A 38 -5.26 7.31 12.80
CA LYS A 38 -5.71 7.21 14.20
C LYS A 38 -4.69 6.46 15.06
N ALA A 39 -4.21 5.30 14.58
CA ALA A 39 -3.21 4.51 15.31
C ALA A 39 -1.88 5.26 15.54
N LYS A 40 -1.48 6.13 14.60
CA LYS A 40 -0.30 7.00 14.79
C LYS A 40 -0.54 8.09 15.83
N ILE A 41 -1.74 8.69 15.84
CA ILE A 41 -2.12 9.69 16.85
C ILE A 41 -2.09 9.04 18.22
N ASP A 42 -2.71 7.87 18.39
CA ASP A 42 -2.68 7.11 19.65
C ASP A 42 -1.25 6.81 20.10
N MET A 43 -0.37 6.39 19.17
CA MET A 43 1.04 6.15 19.49
C MET A 43 1.77 7.42 19.94
N ARG A 44 1.45 8.57 19.34
CA ARG A 44 2.02 9.87 19.73
C ARG A 44 1.57 10.25 21.14
N ASP A 45 0.31 10.04 21.47
CA ASP A 45 -0.24 10.34 22.79
C ASP A 45 0.35 9.43 23.86
N ILE A 46 0.49 8.14 23.59
CA ILE A 46 1.20 7.20 24.48
C ILE A 46 2.63 7.70 24.76
N ARG A 47 3.35 8.16 23.72
CA ARG A 47 4.72 8.67 23.86
C ARG A 47 4.83 9.96 24.68
N ASN A 48 3.81 10.82 24.64
CA ASN A 48 3.79 12.08 25.39
C ASN A 48 3.29 11.90 26.83
N SER A 49 2.73 10.74 27.18
CA SER A 49 2.26 10.46 28.53
C SER A 49 3.43 10.31 29.50
N SER A 50 3.24 10.72 30.76
CA SER A 50 4.26 10.66 31.82
C SER A 50 4.58 9.22 32.30
N GLY A 51 3.85 8.21 31.81
CA GLY A 51 3.93 6.82 32.26
C GLY A 51 4.04 5.83 31.09
N VAL A 52 4.93 6.10 30.13
CA VAL A 52 5.12 5.24 28.95
C VAL A 52 5.52 3.83 29.35
N SER A 53 4.68 2.84 29.05
CA SER A 53 5.01 1.42 29.20
C SER A 53 5.50 0.83 27.89
N ARG A 54 6.54 0.00 27.95
CA ARG A 54 7.04 -0.79 26.81
C ARG A 54 5.92 -1.58 26.14
N ASN A 55 5.03 -2.18 26.93
CA ASN A 55 3.93 -3.00 26.40
C ASN A 55 2.93 -2.16 25.59
N ASN A 56 2.66 -0.93 26.03
CA ASN A 56 1.75 -0.01 25.33
C ASN A 56 2.34 0.42 23.98
N LEU A 57 3.65 0.68 23.93
CA LEU A 57 4.33 1.02 22.68
C LEU A 57 4.36 -0.14 21.69
N ILE A 58 4.68 -1.35 22.16
CA ILE A 58 4.67 -2.56 21.31
C ILE A 58 3.27 -2.78 20.74
N SER A 59 2.24 -2.73 21.58
CA SER A 59 0.84 -2.90 21.15
C SER A 59 0.42 -1.85 20.11
N ALA A 60 0.85 -0.60 20.27
CA ALA A 60 0.58 0.46 19.30
C ALA A 60 1.28 0.21 17.95
N VAL A 61 2.51 -0.30 17.97
CA VAL A 61 3.23 -0.69 16.75
C VAL A 61 2.57 -1.86 16.05
N GLU A 62 2.15 -2.88 16.79
CA GLU A 62 1.43 -4.04 16.25
C GLU A 62 0.15 -3.64 15.54
N LYS A 63 -0.66 -2.75 16.15
CA LYS A 63 -1.86 -2.19 15.52
C LYS A 63 -1.54 -1.49 14.20
N MET A 64 -0.53 -0.62 14.16
CA MET A 64 -0.14 0.04 12.91
C MET A 64 0.34 -0.96 11.85
N ASN A 65 1.07 -1.99 12.24
CA ASN A 65 1.57 -3.01 11.33
C ASN A 65 0.45 -3.88 10.76
N ASP A 66 -0.55 -4.22 11.58
CA ASP A 66 -1.74 -4.92 11.14
C ASP A 66 -2.49 -4.13 10.04
N VAL A 67 -2.71 -2.83 10.25
CA VAL A 67 -3.35 -1.99 9.22
C VAL A 67 -2.51 -1.92 7.94
N LYS A 68 -1.19 -1.76 8.06
CA LYS A 68 -0.30 -1.78 6.89
C LYS A 68 -0.35 -3.12 6.15
N ASN A 69 -0.44 -4.22 6.89
CA ASN A 69 -0.57 -5.56 6.32
C ASN A 69 -1.89 -5.70 5.56
N LYS A 70 -3.01 -5.29 6.16
CA LYS A 70 -4.33 -5.24 5.50
C LYS A 70 -4.28 -4.43 4.20
N MET A 71 -3.65 -3.26 4.21
CA MET A 71 -3.44 -2.45 3.00
C MET A 71 -2.58 -3.16 1.94
N ALA A 72 -1.57 -3.94 2.34
CA ALA A 72 -0.72 -4.68 1.40
C ALA A 72 -1.50 -5.83 0.76
N VAL A 73 -2.21 -6.62 1.58
CA VAL A 73 -3.07 -7.72 1.13
C VAL A 73 -4.16 -7.21 0.19
N GLU A 74 -4.86 -6.13 0.55
CA GLU A 74 -5.94 -5.58 -0.28
C GLU A 74 -5.44 -5.06 -1.64
N ARG A 75 -4.21 -4.54 -1.73
CA ARG A 75 -3.59 -4.18 -3.02
C ARG A 75 -3.34 -5.40 -3.89
N ILE A 76 -2.85 -6.50 -3.30
CA ILE A 76 -2.61 -7.75 -4.01
C ILE A 76 -3.93 -8.34 -4.48
N ASN A 77 -4.93 -8.40 -3.60
CA ASN A 77 -6.27 -8.87 -3.93
C ASN A 77 -6.84 -8.06 -5.10
N HIS A 78 -6.86 -6.73 -5.00
CA HIS A 78 -7.35 -5.88 -6.08
C HIS A 78 -6.62 -6.14 -7.42
N HIS A 79 -5.30 -6.30 -7.38
CA HIS A 79 -4.52 -6.64 -8.57
C HIS A 79 -4.91 -8.01 -9.15
N MET A 80 -5.12 -9.02 -8.30
CA MET A 80 -5.53 -10.36 -8.73
C MET A 80 -6.97 -10.38 -9.25
N ASP A 81 -7.89 -9.68 -8.59
CA ASP A 81 -9.29 -9.54 -9.04
C ASP A 81 -9.36 -8.94 -10.45
N VAL A 82 -8.52 -7.96 -10.76
CA VAL A 82 -8.41 -7.39 -12.12
C VAL A 82 -7.81 -8.41 -13.09
N TYR A 83 -6.74 -9.11 -12.69
CA TYR A 83 -6.07 -10.11 -13.52
C TYR A 83 -7.01 -11.28 -13.91
N GLU A 84 -7.89 -11.69 -13.01
CA GLU A 84 -8.85 -12.77 -13.25
C GLU A 84 -9.93 -12.41 -14.29
N LEU A 85 -10.21 -11.12 -14.48
CA LEU A 85 -11.14 -10.65 -15.51
C LEU A 85 -10.54 -10.64 -16.93
N LEU A 86 -9.22 -10.78 -17.06
CA LEU A 86 -8.51 -10.72 -18.34
C LEU A 86 -8.51 -12.07 -19.07
N ASN A 87 -8.57 -12.03 -20.40
CA ASN A 87 -8.33 -13.19 -21.24
C ASN A 87 -6.82 -13.51 -21.37
N ASP A 88 -6.47 -14.62 -22.01
CA ASP A 88 -5.07 -15.08 -22.05
C ASP A 88 -4.12 -14.12 -22.80
N GLU A 89 -4.60 -13.49 -23.88
CA GLU A 89 -3.84 -12.49 -24.63
C GLU A 89 -3.59 -11.22 -23.78
N GLN A 90 -4.64 -10.73 -23.12
CA GLN A 90 -4.56 -9.59 -22.20
C GLN A 90 -3.65 -9.87 -21.01
N LYS A 91 -3.64 -11.10 -20.50
CA LYS A 91 -2.76 -11.52 -19.40
C LYS A 91 -1.29 -11.50 -19.81
N GLU A 92 -0.96 -11.81 -21.06
CA GLU A 92 0.42 -11.69 -21.54
C GLU A 92 0.87 -10.23 -21.56
N ILE A 93 0.06 -9.34 -22.12
CA ILE A 93 0.32 -7.89 -22.11
C ILE A 93 0.45 -7.38 -20.66
N TRP A 94 -0.41 -7.85 -19.75
CA TRP A 94 -0.33 -7.50 -18.32
C TRP A 94 0.99 -7.94 -17.67
N ARG A 95 1.50 -9.14 -18.00
CA ARG A 95 2.78 -9.66 -17.48
C ARG A 95 3.98 -8.86 -17.97
N GLU A 96 3.94 -8.38 -19.21
CA GLU A 96 4.99 -7.57 -19.82
C GLU A 96 5.05 -6.15 -19.25
N GLN A 97 3.92 -5.62 -18.79
CA GLN A 97 3.79 -4.29 -18.18
C GLN A 97 4.39 -4.17 -16.77
N LYS A 98 5.19 -5.14 -16.30
CA LYS A 98 5.93 -4.99 -15.04
C LYS A 98 6.67 -3.66 -15.07
N PRO A 99 6.54 -2.81 -14.03
CA PRO A 99 7.30 -1.57 -13.97
C PRO A 99 8.77 -1.94 -14.15
N SER A 100 9.39 -1.41 -15.21
CA SER A 100 10.80 -1.64 -15.50
C SER A 100 11.57 -1.43 -14.21
N ARG A 101 12.14 -2.50 -13.67
CA ARG A 101 12.94 -2.47 -12.44
C ARG A 101 14.20 -1.59 -12.62
N ASP A 102 14.45 -1.15 -13.84
CA ASP A 102 15.58 -0.35 -14.28
C ASP A 102 15.59 1.10 -13.77
N HIS A 103 14.57 1.56 -13.05
CA HIS A 103 14.56 2.89 -12.41
C HIS A 103 14.43 2.87 -10.87
N GLN A 104 14.46 1.69 -10.25
CA GLN A 104 14.81 1.59 -8.82
C GLN A 104 16.26 1.15 -8.71
N GLY A 105 17.15 2.01 -9.21
CA GLY A 105 18.51 2.02 -8.72
C GLY A 105 18.46 2.04 -7.20
N PHE A 106 19.09 1.05 -6.59
CA PHE A 106 19.49 1.04 -5.20
C PHE A 106 20.25 2.32 -4.89
N GLY A 107 19.52 3.38 -4.59
CA GLY A 107 20.05 4.57 -3.96
C GLY A 107 20.35 4.21 -2.51
N PHE A 108 21.48 3.54 -2.28
CA PHE A 108 22.22 3.71 -1.03
C PHE A 108 22.54 5.20 -0.93
N ARG A 109 21.60 5.98 -0.39
CA ARG A 109 21.84 7.35 0.03
C ARG A 109 22.66 7.25 1.31
N ASN A 110 23.94 6.97 1.14
CA ASN A 110 24.95 7.18 2.15
C ASN A 110 25.08 8.70 2.36
N LYS A 111 24.20 9.28 3.17
CA LYS A 111 24.44 10.57 3.81
C LYS A 111 25.05 10.29 5.17
N SER A 112 26.31 9.86 5.16
CA SER A 112 27.23 10.18 6.23
C SER A 112 27.31 11.71 6.32
N ASN A 113 26.51 12.32 7.18
CA ASN A 113 26.82 13.57 7.85
C ASN A 113 25.92 13.67 9.09
N GLY A 114 26.59 13.62 10.23
CA GLY A 114 25.99 13.27 11.51
C GLY A 114 24.95 14.26 12.02
N LYS A 115 24.06 13.72 12.85
CA LYS A 115 23.94 14.11 14.27
C LYS A 115 22.90 13.21 14.96
N ARG A 116 23.41 12.52 15.98
CA ARG A 116 22.77 12.12 17.24
C ARG A 116 21.62 11.11 17.14
N PHE A 117 21.98 9.88 17.51
CA PHE A 117 21.13 9.07 18.37
C PHE A 117 20.53 9.95 19.47
N ASN A 118 19.21 9.94 19.56
CA ASN A 118 18.54 10.03 20.84
C ASN A 118 17.55 8.87 20.88
N CYS A 119 17.96 7.82 21.58
CA CYS A 119 17.00 6.99 22.29
C CYS A 119 16.34 7.90 23.34
N PHE A 120 15.04 8.10 23.24
CA PHE A 120 14.15 8.39 24.35
C PHE A 120 12.84 7.68 24.08
#